data_AF-A0A7C7Y7Q1-F1
#
_entry.id   AF-A0A7C7Y7Q1-F1
#
_cell.length_a   1.000
_cell.length_b   1.000
_cell.length_c   1.000
_cell.angle_alpha   90.00
_cell.angle_beta   90.00
_cell.angle_gamma   90.00
#
_symmetry.space_group_name_H-M   'P 1'
#
loop_
_entity.id
_entity.type
_entity.pdbx_description
1 polymer ?
#
loop_
_entity_poly.entity_id
_entity_poly.type
_entity_poly.pdbx_seq_one_letter_code
_entity_poly.pdbx_strand_id
1 'polypeptide(L)'
;KSTDIANLPPWEMSSLVDAIDIDGDGLINLPELDIAIAKVRNEISAKESDSATEIPSKAQLNKMKKAELVELATSLGLDASGTKKDLIGLISEA
;
A
#
# COMPACT_ATOMS: atom_id res chain seq x y z
N LYS A 1 -6.68 -10.53 10.06
CA LYS A 1 -5.77 -9.84 9.12
C LYS A 1 -4.79 -10.87 8.59
N SER A 2 -4.99 -11.39 7.39
CA SER A 2 -3.89 -12.04 6.67
C SER A 2 -3.00 -10.92 6.18
N THR A 3 -1.80 -10.82 6.72
CA THR A 3 -0.75 -10.01 6.13
C THR A 3 -0.39 -10.67 4.80
N ASP A 4 -0.46 -9.92 3.69
CA ASP A 4 0.05 -10.30 2.36
C ASP A 4 1.57 -10.46 2.39
N ILE A 5 2.04 -11.48 3.09
CA ILE A 5 3.42 -11.94 3.02
C ILE A 5 3.44 -12.80 1.77
N ALA A 6 3.93 -12.24 0.67
CA ALA A 6 4.19 -13.01 -0.54
C ALA A 6 5.04 -14.23 -0.13
N ASN A 7 4.61 -15.42 -0.55
CA ASN A 7 5.36 -16.66 -0.32
C ASN A 7 6.59 -16.61 -1.23
N LEU A 8 7.57 -15.80 -0.83
CA LEU A 8 8.78 -15.60 -1.59
C LEU A 8 9.55 -16.90 -1.54
N PRO A 9 9.86 -17.47 -2.70
CA PRO A 9 10.63 -18.68 -2.73
C PRO A 9 12.01 -18.43 -2.08
N PRO A 10 12.64 -19.47 -1.50
CA PRO A 10 13.82 -19.32 -0.65
C PRO A 10 15.02 -18.64 -1.37
N TRP A 11 15.08 -18.70 -2.70
CA TRP A 11 16.12 -18.06 -3.49
C TRP A 11 16.01 -16.52 -3.56
N GLU A 12 14.83 -15.95 -3.33
CA GLU A 12 14.67 -14.48 -3.28
C GLU A 12 15.02 -13.90 -1.91
N MET A 13 15.02 -14.71 -0.85
CA MET A 13 15.45 -14.26 0.47
C MET A 13 16.94 -13.93 0.51
N SER A 14 17.76 -14.66 -0.26
CA SER A 14 19.20 -14.35 -0.40
C SER A 14 19.44 -12.97 -1.00
N SER A 15 18.69 -12.59 -2.03
CA SER A 15 18.82 -11.25 -2.63
C SER A 15 18.42 -10.13 -1.67
N LEU A 16 17.52 -10.40 -0.73
CA LEU A 16 17.15 -9.43 0.30
C LEU A 16 18.26 -9.30 1.35
N VAL A 17 18.86 -10.42 1.75
CA VAL A 17 20.00 -10.45 2.66
C VAL A 17 21.19 -9.72 2.04
N ASP A 18 21.56 -10.03 0.79
CA ASP A 18 22.67 -9.38 0.07
C ASP A 18 22.49 -7.85 -0.09
N ALA A 19 21.24 -7.36 -0.06
CA ALA A 19 20.95 -5.92 -0.16
C ALA A 19 21.04 -5.17 1.18
N ILE A 20 20.97 -5.90 2.30
CA ILE A 20 20.95 -5.38 3.68
C ILE A 20 22.29 -5.63 4.37
N ASP A 21 22.95 -6.75 4.06
CA ASP A 21 24.28 -7.12 4.52
C ASP A 21 25.32 -6.15 3.96
N ILE A 22 25.82 -5.26 4.82
CA ILE A 22 26.76 -4.19 4.47
C ILE A 22 28.20 -4.66 4.66
N ASP A 23 28.46 -5.57 5.60
CA ASP A 23 29.80 -6.04 5.93
C ASP A 23 30.20 -7.34 5.22
N GLY A 24 29.23 -8.02 4.58
CA GLY A 24 29.44 -9.17 3.71
C GLY A 24 29.64 -10.48 4.47
N ASP A 25 29.19 -10.56 5.73
CA ASP A 25 29.31 -11.77 6.55
C ASP A 25 28.21 -12.82 6.27
N GLY A 26 27.21 -12.45 5.44
CA GLY A 26 26.08 -13.30 5.04
C GLY A 26 24.97 -13.38 6.09
N LEU A 27 25.04 -12.59 7.16
CA LEU A 27 24.05 -12.48 8.22
C LEU A 27 23.57 -11.03 8.33
N ILE A 28 22.35 -10.84 8.85
CA ILE A 28 21.84 -9.49 9.12
C ILE A 28 21.94 -9.24 10.62
N ASN A 29 22.78 -8.30 11.02
CA ASN A 29 22.90 -7.86 12.39
C ASN A 29 21.88 -6.77 12.74
N LEU A 30 21.66 -6.53 14.04
CA LEU A 30 20.77 -5.45 14.51
C LEU A 30 21.07 -4.06 13.91
N PRO A 31 22.33 -3.58 13.84
CA PRO A 31 22.62 -2.28 13.23
C PRO A 31 22.25 -2.21 11.74
N GLU A 32 22.47 -3.30 11.00
CA GLU A 32 22.16 -3.37 9.57
C GLU A 32 20.65 -3.40 9.33
N LEU A 33 19.93 -4.16 10.16
CA LEU A 33 18.47 -4.18 10.17
C LEU A 33 17.89 -2.79 10.46
N ASP A 34 18.45 -2.05 11.42
CA ASP A 34 17.98 -0.71 11.77
C ASP A 34 18.14 0.28 10.59
N ILE A 35 19.27 0.20 9.88
CA ILE A 35 19.52 0.99 8.65
C ILE A 35 18.51 0.59 7.56
N ALA A 36 18.28 -0.71 7.35
CA ALA A 36 17.33 -1.20 6.35
C ALA A 36 15.90 -0.72 6.64
N ILE A 37 15.46 -0.80 7.90
CA ILE A 37 14.15 -0.30 8.33
C ILE A 37 14.07 1.22 8.16
N ALA A 38 15.11 1.97 8.52
CA ALA A 38 15.15 3.42 8.36
C ALA A 38 15.04 3.82 6.87
N LYS A 39 15.74 3.09 5.99
CA LYS A 39 15.70 3.30 4.54
C LYS A 39 14.31 3.00 3.97
N VAL A 40 13.73 1.86 4.35
CA VAL A 40 12.37 1.49 3.94
C VAL A 40 11.34 2.48 4.49
N ARG A 41 11.48 2.94 5.74
CA ARG A 41 10.61 3.99 6.29
C ARG A 41 10.75 5.32 5.55
N ASN A 42 11.96 5.69 5.13
CA ASN A 42 12.19 6.89 4.33
C ASN A 42 11.59 6.74 2.92
N GLU A 43 11.74 5.57 2.30
CA GLU A 43 11.15 5.26 0.99
C GLU A 43 9.61 5.17 1.04
N ILE A 44 9.06 4.58 2.11
CA ILE A 44 7.63 4.56 2.39
C ILE A 44 7.15 5.98 2.67
N SER A 45 7.84 6.77 3.50
CA SER A 45 7.45 8.17 3.75
C SER A 45 7.50 9.03 2.48
N ALA A 46 8.43 8.75 1.57
CA ALA A 46 8.47 9.37 0.25
C ALA A 46 7.39 8.84 -0.72
N LYS A 47 6.94 7.59 -0.56
CA LYS A 47 5.85 6.97 -1.34
C LYS A 47 4.46 7.07 -0.70
N GLU A 48 4.35 7.51 0.54
CA GLU A 48 3.10 7.80 1.27
C GLU A 48 2.43 9.09 0.79
N SER A 49 2.89 9.66 -0.33
CA SER A 49 2.06 10.55 -1.15
C SER A 49 1.17 9.81 -2.15
N ASP A 50 1.22 8.46 -2.27
CA ASP A 50 0.41 7.75 -3.28
C ASP A 50 -0.23 6.41 -2.83
N SER A 51 0.08 5.84 -1.65
CA SER A 51 -0.52 4.55 -1.26
C SER A 51 -0.63 4.30 0.25
N ALA A 52 -1.33 5.18 0.97
CA ALA A 52 -1.97 4.80 2.23
C ALA A 52 -3.49 4.87 2.02
N THR A 53 -4.18 3.82 2.45
CA THR A 53 -5.64 3.66 2.43
C THR A 53 -6.35 4.82 3.15
N GLU A 54 -6.52 5.93 2.47
CA GLU A 54 -7.52 6.94 2.79
C GLU A 54 -8.43 7.07 1.58
N ILE A 55 -9.73 7.01 1.86
CA ILE A 55 -10.82 7.42 0.97
C ILE A 55 -10.28 8.23 -0.21
N PRO A 56 -10.29 7.67 -1.44
CA PRO A 56 -9.68 8.35 -2.58
C PRO A 56 -10.24 9.76 -2.63
N SER A 57 -9.35 10.75 -2.66
CA SER A 57 -9.77 12.13 -2.46
C SER A 57 -10.82 12.51 -3.53
N LYS A 58 -11.72 13.45 -3.25
CA LYS A 58 -12.83 13.82 -4.18
C LYS A 58 -12.36 14.10 -5.61
N ALA A 59 -11.11 14.55 -5.78
CA ALA A 59 -10.45 14.73 -7.06
C ALA A 59 -10.13 13.41 -7.81
N GLN A 60 -9.69 12.37 -7.11
CA GLN A 60 -9.48 11.02 -7.66
C GLN A 60 -10.82 10.36 -7.98
N LEU A 61 -11.80 10.46 -7.08
CA LEU A 61 -13.16 9.96 -7.28
C LEU A 61 -13.83 10.55 -8.55
N ASN A 62 -13.58 11.82 -8.89
CA ASN A 62 -14.07 12.41 -10.15
C ASN A 62 -13.35 11.90 -11.40
N LYS A 63 -12.10 11.45 -11.28
CA LYS A 63 -11.31 10.84 -12.37
C LYS A 63 -11.61 9.35 -12.56
N MET A 64 -12.06 8.66 -11.53
CA MET A 64 -12.42 7.23 -11.59
C MET A 64 -13.67 6.98 -12.43
N LYS A 65 -13.76 5.81 -13.05
CA LYS A 65 -14.94 5.38 -13.81
C LYS A 65 -16.06 5.00 -12.85
N LYS A 66 -17.32 5.09 -13.31
CA LYS A 66 -18.49 4.71 -12.50
C LYS A 66 -18.36 3.27 -11.96
N ALA A 67 -17.84 2.34 -12.77
CA ALA A 67 -17.63 0.97 -12.34
C ALA A 67 -16.70 0.85 -11.13
N GLU A 68 -15.61 1.63 -11.09
CA GLU A 68 -14.67 1.59 -9.96
C GLU A 68 -15.24 2.26 -8.71
N LEU A 69 -16.04 3.31 -8.88
CA LEU A 69 -16.79 3.90 -7.77
C LEU A 69 -17.80 2.91 -7.19
N VAL A 70 -18.46 2.12 -8.04
CA VAL A 70 -19.39 1.06 -7.61
C VAL A 70 -18.66 -0.03 -6.84
N GLU A 71 -17.49 -0.46 -7.31
CA GLU A 71 -16.67 -1.47 -6.65
C GLU A 71 -16.16 -0.99 -5.28
N LEU A 72 -15.69 0.25 -5.19
CA LEU A 72 -15.26 0.86 -3.94
C LEU A 72 -16.41 1.01 -2.93
N ALA A 73 -17.57 1.52 -3.36
CA ALA A 73 -18.74 1.63 -2.49
C ALA A 73 -19.16 0.24 -1.98
N THR A 74 -19.19 -0.77 -2.85
CA THR A 74 -19.53 -2.15 -2.47
C THR A 74 -18.50 -2.74 -1.50
N SER A 75 -17.21 -2.48 -1.71
CA SER A 75 -16.13 -2.94 -0.84
C SER A 75 -16.15 -2.27 0.54
N LEU A 76 -16.64 -1.03 0.63
CA LEU A 76 -16.84 -0.29 1.87
C LEU A 76 -18.19 -0.61 2.55
N GLY A 77 -19.07 -1.36 1.88
CA GLY A 77 -20.42 -1.66 2.36
C GLY A 77 -21.42 -0.50 2.24
N LEU A 78 -21.15 0.47 1.37
CA LEU A 78 -22.02 1.61 1.06
C LEU A 78 -22.93 1.35 -0.13
N ASP A 79 -24.06 2.05 -0.18
CA ASP A 79 -25.05 1.99 -1.25
C ASP A 79 -24.45 2.42 -2.61
N ALA A 80 -24.11 1.44 -3.46
CA ALA A 80 -23.56 1.69 -4.80
C ALA A 80 -24.62 2.08 -5.86
N SER A 81 -25.86 2.31 -5.44
CA SER A 81 -27.01 2.59 -6.30
C SER A 81 -27.22 4.09 -6.47
N GLY A 82 -26.57 4.69 -7.47
CA GLY A 82 -26.75 6.12 -7.73
C GLY A 82 -26.06 6.68 -8.98
N THR A 83 -26.11 8.00 -9.09
CA THR A 83 -25.35 8.77 -10.10
C THR A 83 -23.89 8.87 -9.67
N LYS A 84 -22.95 9.01 -10.62
CA LYS A 84 -21.51 9.14 -10.32
C LYS A 84 -21.23 10.10 -9.16
N LYS A 85 -21.87 11.28 -9.13
CA LYS A 85 -21.73 12.28 -8.05
C LYS A 85 -22.14 11.76 -6.67
N ASP A 86 -23.16 10.92 -6.61
CA ASP A 86 -23.72 10.37 -5.38
C ASP A 86 -22.74 9.37 -4.75
N LEU A 87 -22.23 8.44 -5.56
CA LEU A 87 -21.18 7.51 -5.13
C LEU A 87 -19.92 8.24 -4.67
N ILE A 88 -19.52 9.31 -5.37
CA ILE A 88 -18.37 10.13 -4.97
C ILE A 88 -18.61 10.81 -3.61
N GLY A 89 -19.82 11.32 -3.37
CA GLY A 89 -20.19 11.93 -2.10
C GLY A 89 -20.17 10.92 -0.96
N LEU A 90 -20.84 9.78 -1.17
CA LEU A 90 -20.92 8.69 -0.18
C LEU A 90 -19.55 8.14 0.18
N ILE A 91 -18.71 7.84 -0.81
CA ILE A 91 -17.36 7.33 -0.56
C ILE A 91 -16.49 8.40 0.14
N SER A 92 -16.65 9.68 -0.23
CA SER A 92 -15.90 10.79 0.38
C SER A 92 -16.32 11.14 1.81
N GLU A 93 -17.52 10.72 2.23
CA GLU A 93 -18.10 10.99 3.56
C GLU A 93 -18.12 9.75 4.46
N ALA A 94 -17.78 8.57 3.91
CA ALA A 94 -17.56 7.31 4.63
C ALA A 94 -16.26 7.33 5.44
#